data_AF-A0A425VV01-F1
#
_entry.id   AF-A0A425VV01-F1
#
_cell.length_a   1.000
_cell.length_b   1.000
_cell.length_c   1.000
_cell.angle_alpha   90.00
_cell.angle_beta   90.00
_cell.angle_gamma   90.00
#
_symmetry.space_group_name_H-M   'P 1'
#
loop_
_entity.id
_entity.type
_entity.pdbx_description
1 polymer ?
#
loop_
_entity_poly.entity_id
_entity_poly.type
_entity_poly.pdbx_seq_one_letter_code
_entity_poly.pdbx_strand_id
1 'polypeptide(L)' 'MGRFTNPRDVYFGEGARHEVKNLKGKKAIIVSGGHSMRRGGFLQDVQKDLEDAGFEVKLFEGVESDPSVETVEKG' A
#
# COMPACT_ATOMS: atom_id res chain seq x y z
N MET A 1 -26.06 3.41 21.11
CA MET A 1 -25.08 4.51 21.05
C MET A 1 -24.25 4.28 19.79
N GLY A 2 -24.19 5.24 18.86
CA GLY A 2 -23.47 5.08 17.59
C GLY A 2 -21.96 5.28 17.79
N ARG A 3 -21.13 4.46 17.15
CA ARG A 3 -19.67 4.63 17.11
C ARG A 3 -19.29 5.26 15.78
N PHE A 4 -18.56 6.38 15.83
CA PHE A 4 -17.93 7.01 14.67
C PHE A 4 -16.42 6.77 14.74
N THR A 5 -15.80 6.30 13.65
CA THR A 5 -14.36 6.02 13.58
C THR A 5 -13.78 6.68 12.35
N ASN A 6 -12.72 7.46 12.52
CA ASN A 6 -11.90 8.04 11.46
C ASN A 6 -10.46 7.49 11.62
N PRO A 7 -9.69 7.30 10.53
CA PRO A 7 -8.25 7.13 10.60
C PRO A 7 -7.57 8.09 11.58
N ARG A 8 -6.56 7.57 12.29
CA ARG A 8 -5.82 8.32 13.30
C ARG A 8 -4.87 9.33 12.65
N ASP A 9 -4.24 8.93 11.53
CA ASP A 9 -3.28 9.72 10.78
C ASP A 9 -3.74 9.79 9.31
N VAL A 10 -3.81 11.01 8.77
CA VAL A 10 -4.16 11.29 7.37
C VAL A 10 -3.18 12.32 6.83
N TYR A 11 -2.47 11.96 5.77
CA TYR A 11 -1.52 12.84 5.09
C TYR A 11 -2.14 13.30 3.76
N PHE A 12 -2.16 14.62 3.52
CA PHE A 12 -2.74 15.22 2.32
C PHE A 12 -1.82 16.28 1.74
N GLY A 13 -1.72 16.30 0.41
CA GLY A 13 -0.88 17.22 -0.33
C GLY A 13 0.12 16.51 -1.24
N GLU A 14 0.87 17.31 -2.00
CA GLU A 14 1.97 16.80 -2.82
C GLU A 14 3.03 16.12 -1.94
N GLY A 15 3.49 14.94 -2.37
CA GLY A 15 4.50 14.17 -1.65
C GLY A 15 3.99 13.32 -0.47
N ALA A 16 2.71 13.44 -0.07
CA ALA A 16 2.16 12.70 1.07
C ALA A 16 2.33 11.17 1.01
N ARG A 17 2.42 10.59 -0.20
CA ARG A 17 2.69 9.15 -0.40
C ARG A 17 4.04 8.68 0.17
N HIS A 18 5.02 9.57 0.31
CA HIS A 18 6.36 9.24 0.80
C HIS A 18 6.41 9.05 2.33
N GLU A 19 5.32 9.35 3.04
CA GLU A 19 5.22 9.12 4.50
C GLU A 19 5.34 7.65 4.90
N VAL A 20 5.21 6.72 3.95
CA VAL A 20 5.46 5.29 4.17
C VAL A 20 6.86 4.99 4.70
N LYS A 21 7.85 5.86 4.45
CA LYS A 21 9.23 5.75 4.98
C LYS A 21 9.28 5.83 6.50
N ASN A 22 8.33 6.54 7.10
CA ASN A 22 8.28 6.79 8.54
C ASN A 22 7.54 5.66 9.29
N LEU A 23 7.02 4.65 8.58
CA LEU A 23 6.39 3.49 9.20
C LEU A 23 7.42 2.70 10.01
N LYS A 24 6.95 2.14 11.13
CA LYS A 24 7.79 1.31 12.01
C LYS A 24 7.54 -0.16 11.68
N GLY A 25 8.59 -0.88 11.29
CA GLY A 25 8.47 -2.28 10.95
C GLY A 25 9.76 -2.86 10.36
N LYS A 26 9.63 -4.07 9.79
CA LYS A 26 10.73 -4.79 9.11
C LYS A 26 10.31 -5.41 7.79
N LYS A 27 9.02 -5.67 7.60
CA LYS A 27 8.46 -6.32 6.41
C LYS A 27 7.18 -5.62 6.02
N ALA A 28 6.98 -5.43 4.72
CA ALA A 28 5.78 -4.84 4.15
C ALA A 28 5.30 -5.66 2.95
N ILE A 29 3.99 -5.73 2.77
CA ILE A 29 3.39 -6.24 1.54
C ILE A 29 2.59 -5.11 0.90
N ILE A 30 2.84 -4.86 -0.38
CA ILE A 30 2.09 -3.89 -1.17
C ILE A 30 1.08 -4.67 -2.01
N VAL A 31 -0.19 -4.41 -1.77
CA VAL A 31 -1.31 -5.01 -2.51
C VAL A 31 -1.82 -3.98 -3.52
N SER A 32 -1.86 -4.36 -4.79
CA SER A 32 -2.32 -3.51 -5.89
C SER A 32 -3.27 -4.26 -6.80
N GLY A 33 -4.20 -3.53 -7.41
CA GLY A 33 -5.08 -4.07 -8.44
C GLY A 33 -4.35 -4.28 -9.76
N GLY A 34 -4.99 -3.90 -10.86
CA GLY A 34 -4.39 -3.99 -12.20
C GLY A 34 -3.15 -3.10 -12.39
N HIS A 35 -2.69 -3.02 -13.64
CA HIS A 35 -1.42 -2.40 -14.01
C HIS A 35 -1.35 -0.86 -13.90
N SER A 36 -2.40 -0.17 -13.42
CA SER A 36 -2.43 1.30 -13.37
C SER A 36 -1.36 1.87 -12.43
N MET A 37 -1.22 1.32 -11.22
CA MET A 37 -0.25 1.78 -10.23
C MET A 37 1.20 1.61 -10.71
N ARG A 38 1.47 0.51 -11.41
CA ARG A 38 2.77 0.22 -12.01
C ARG A 38 3.07 1.09 -13.23
N ARG A 39 2.08 1.30 -14.12
CA ARG A 39 2.25 2.17 -15.31
C ARG A 39 2.42 3.63 -14.92
N GLY A 40 1.80 4.05 -13.82
CA GLY A 40 1.93 5.42 -13.28
C GLY A 40 3.22 5.68 -12.49
N GLY A 41 4.08 4.68 -12.28
CA GLY A 41 5.32 4.81 -11.49
C GLY A 41 5.13 4.80 -9.97
N PHE A 42 3.90 4.94 -9.49
CA PHE A 42 3.60 5.06 -8.07
C PHE A 42 3.97 3.81 -7.26
N LEU A 43 3.80 2.63 -7.87
CA LEU A 43 4.12 1.37 -7.20
C LEU A 43 5.62 1.25 -6.93
N GLN A 44 6.42 1.64 -7.92
CA GLN A 44 7.88 1.62 -7.85
C GLN A 44 8.39 2.67 -6.84
N ASP A 45 7.79 3.85 -6.81
CA ASP A 45 8.14 4.91 -5.85
C ASP A 45 7.88 4.44 -4.40
N VAL A 46 6.70 3.90 -4.11
CA VAL A 46 6.33 3.42 -2.77
C VAL A 46 7.15 2.20 -2.35
N GLN A 47 7.41 1.28 -3.28
CA GLN A 47 8.30 0.14 -3.02
C GLN A 47 9.70 0.63 -2.62
N LYS A 48 10.28 1.53 -3.42
CA LYS A 48 11.59 2.10 -3.14
C LYS A 48 11.63 2.82 -1.80
N ASP A 49 10.59 3.60 -1.50
CA ASP A 49 10.50 4.31 -0.23
C ASP A 49 10.55 3.37 0.98
N LEU A 50 9.83 2.25 0.91
CA LEU A 50 9.83 1.23 1.95
C LEU A 50 11.17 0.48 2.03
N GLU A 51 11.76 0.12 0.90
CA GLU A 51 13.08 -0.52 0.83
C GLU A 51 14.18 0.39 1.40
N ASP A 52 14.18 1.68 1.04
CA ASP A 52 15.09 2.71 1.57
C ASP A 52 14.92 2.91 3.09
N ALA A 53 13.71 2.69 3.60
CA ALA A 53 13.41 2.68 5.04
C ALA A 53 13.78 1.36 5.75
N GLY A 54 14.33 0.39 5.03
CA GLY A 54 14.83 -0.88 5.57
C GLY A 54 13.80 -2.00 5.67
N PHE A 55 12.69 -1.91 4.94
CA PHE A 55 11.69 -2.98 4.88
C PHE A 55 12.06 -4.05 3.85
N GLU A 56 11.79 -5.31 4.17
CA GLU A 56 11.63 -6.37 3.16
C GLU A 56 10.24 -6.22 2.52
N VAL A 57 10.19 -5.89 1.23
CA VAL A 57 8.94 -5.60 0.53
C VAL A 57 8.54 -6.76 -0.38
N LYS A 58 7.26 -7.18 -0.30
CA LYS A 58 6.62 -8.09 -1.26
C LYS A 58 5.51 -7.38 -2.02
N LEU A 59 5.28 -7.80 -3.26
CA LEU A 59 4.21 -7.29 -4.12
C LEU A 59 3.16 -8.37 -4.35
N PHE A 60 1.90 -8.02 -4.19
CA PHE A 60 0.75 -8.81 -4.62
C PHE A 60 -0.07 -7.94 -5.58
N GLU A 61 0.02 -8.25 -6.87
CA GLU A 61 -0.61 -7.48 -7.95
C GLU A 61 -1.71 -8.29 -8.64
N GLY A 62 -2.63 -7.59 -9.31
CA GLY A 62 -3.69 -8.23 -10.08
C GLY A 62 -4.97 -8.46 -9.29
N VAL A 63 -5.14 -7.80 -8.14
CA VAL A 63 -6.41 -7.81 -7.41
C VAL A 63 -7.52 -7.24 -8.30
N GLU A 64 -8.57 -8.04 -8.51
CA GLU A 64 -9.72 -7.67 -9.33
C GLU A 64 -10.59 -6.59 -8.66
N SER A 65 -11.42 -5.91 -9.46
CA SER A 65 -12.50 -5.08 -8.92
C SER A 65 -13.53 -5.99 -8.25
N ASP A 66 -14.03 -5.60 -7.08
CA ASP A 66 -14.88 -6.44 -6.22
C ASP A 66 -14.20 -7.77 -5.85
N PRO A 67 -13.15 -7.73 -4.99
CA PRO A 67 -12.27 -8.88 -4.75
C PRO A 67 -13.03 -10.09 -4.19
N SER A 68 -12.76 -11.25 -4.79
CA SER A 68 -13.31 -12.54 -4.40
C SER A 68 -12.59 -13.13 -3.18
N VAL A 69 -13.23 -14.11 -2.52
CA VAL A 69 -12.61 -14.88 -1.43
C VAL A 69 -11.36 -15.61 -1.92
N GLU A 70 -11.38 -16.14 -3.14
CA GLU A 70 -10.23 -16.82 -3.75
C GLU A 70 -9.02 -15.90 -3.90
N THR A 71 -9.23 -14.62 -4.22
CA THR A 71 -8.13 -13.64 -4.30
C THR A 71 -7.57 -13.29 -2.93
N VAL A 72 -8.42 -13.24 -1.91
CA VAL A 72 -7.98 -13.04 -0.52
C VAL A 72 -7.12 -14.20 -0.03
N GLU A 73 -7.48 -15.45 -0.35
CA GLU A 73 -6.71 -16.63 0.06
C GLU A 73 -5.36 -16.76 -0.66
N LYS A 74 -5.21 -16.15 -1.84
CA LYS A 74 -3.96 -16.16 -2.63
C LYS A 74 -2.92 -15.14 -2.15
N GLY A 75 -3.36 -14.06 -1.48
CA GLY A 75 -2.52 -12.95 -1.04
C GLY A 75 -1.87 -13.18 0.32
#